data_AF-A0A4Q5YFW7-F1
#
_entry.id   AF-A0A4Q5YFW7-F1
#
_cell.length_a   1.000
_cell.length_b   1.000
_cell.length_c   1.000
_cell.angle_alpha   90.00
_cell.angle_beta   90.00
_cell.angle_gamma   90.00
#
_symmetry.space_group_name_H-M   'P 1'
#
loop_
_entity.id
_entity.type
_entity.pdbx_description
1 polymer ?
#
loop_
_entity_poly.entity_id
_entity_poly.type
_entity_poly.pdbx_seq_one_letter_code
_entity_poly.pdbx_strand_id
1 'polypeptide(L)'
;MNIQNIVALAEQLKSLGFTDMGYSLAKRACFKPKHFFLNYQVEKSGGVLRFQLSFEKDRKVGDAYVLVYYDAIFQKSKPFEGTVNGVDVSWLSQQMSEVDWTKAFDFTEKKPLTGSDKNAFEKELRIESIIDALTAFEGTNEGRLAASFLKQEHWLGTAYNEIYGNISVLKNKVEVSQRFYILDGQPSISVDEACRYLQNRWLEKEMLAKKKQAEDSGTNDTEINGHGTGLLRKKRKRKARTSK
;
A
#
# COMPACT_ATOMS: atom_id res chain seq x y z
N MET A 1 -4.62 -32.47 -11.39
CA MET A 1 -5.25 -31.88 -10.18
C MET A 1 -5.23 -32.95 -9.12
N ASN A 2 -4.34 -32.82 -8.14
CA ASN A 2 -4.21 -33.79 -7.06
C ASN A 2 -5.01 -33.29 -5.85
N ILE A 3 -6.17 -33.88 -5.59
CA ILE A 3 -7.04 -33.47 -4.47
C ILE A 3 -6.35 -33.61 -3.11
N GLN A 4 -5.50 -34.62 -2.94
CA GLN A 4 -4.73 -34.81 -1.70
C GLN A 4 -3.74 -33.67 -1.48
N ASN A 5 -3.07 -33.20 -2.54
CA ASN A 5 -2.21 -32.02 -2.44
C ASN A 5 -3.00 -30.75 -2.10
N ILE A 6 -4.19 -30.55 -2.67
CA ILE A 6 -5.04 -29.40 -2.34
C ILE A 6 -5.50 -29.44 -0.88
N VAL A 7 -5.90 -30.61 -0.38
CA VAL A 7 -6.31 -30.81 1.03
C VAL A 7 -5.12 -30.55 1.97
N ALA A 8 -3.96 -31.13 1.68
CA ALA A 8 -2.75 -30.92 2.48
C ALA A 8 -2.30 -29.44 2.50
N LEU A 9 -2.37 -28.75 1.35
CA LEU A 9 -2.10 -27.31 1.29
C LEU A 9 -3.13 -26.51 2.08
N ALA A 10 -4.41 -26.85 2.00
CA ALA A 10 -5.45 -26.16 2.76
C ALA A 10 -5.24 -26.33 4.27
N GLU A 11 -4.81 -27.51 4.73
CA GLU A 11 -4.44 -27.77 6.12
C GLU A 11 -3.20 -26.99 6.55
N GLN A 12 -2.17 -26.94 5.71
CA GLN A 12 -0.98 -26.12 5.94
C GLN A 12 -1.35 -24.63 6.04
N LEU A 13 -2.19 -24.13 5.14
CA LEU A 13 -2.67 -22.75 5.19
C LEU A 13 -3.46 -22.48 6.47
N LYS A 14 -4.32 -23.42 6.88
CA LYS A 14 -5.08 -23.31 8.12
C LYS A 14 -4.18 -23.28 9.35
N SER A 15 -3.11 -24.08 9.40
CA SER A 15 -2.16 -24.07 10.52
C SER A 15 -1.36 -22.76 10.62
N LEU A 16 -1.16 -22.07 9.48
CA LEU A 16 -0.60 -20.72 9.44
C LEU A 16 -1.62 -19.64 9.81
N GLY A 17 -2.91 -19.95 9.94
CA GLY A 17 -3.98 -19.01 10.24
C GLY A 17 -4.74 -18.48 9.02
N PHE A 18 -4.50 -19.02 7.82
CA PHE A 18 -5.28 -18.72 6.63
C PHE A 18 -6.48 -19.68 6.52
N THR A 19 -7.68 -19.20 6.85
CA THR A 19 -8.90 -20.01 6.83
C THR A 19 -9.58 -20.01 5.46
N ASP A 20 -10.37 -21.06 5.17
CA ASP A 20 -11.29 -21.13 4.02
C ASP A 20 -10.64 -21.03 2.61
N MET A 21 -9.34 -21.31 2.52
CA MET A 21 -8.58 -21.18 1.26
C MET A 21 -8.71 -22.37 0.31
N GLY A 22 -9.26 -23.51 0.76
CA GLY A 22 -9.29 -24.76 -0.01
C GLY A 22 -10.03 -24.66 -1.35
N TYR A 23 -11.18 -23.98 -1.38
CA TYR A 23 -11.94 -23.79 -2.62
C TYR A 23 -11.20 -22.86 -3.60
N SER A 24 -10.62 -21.77 -3.10
CA SER A 24 -9.82 -20.83 -3.90
C SER A 24 -8.58 -21.51 -4.50
N LEU A 25 -7.92 -22.38 -3.73
CA LEU A 25 -6.84 -23.23 -4.21
C LEU A 25 -7.30 -24.14 -5.34
N ALA A 26 -8.39 -24.91 -5.14
CA ALA A 26 -8.93 -25.81 -6.16
C ALA A 26 -9.29 -25.06 -7.45
N LYS A 27 -9.96 -23.91 -7.32
CA LYS A 27 -10.37 -23.04 -8.43
C LYS A 27 -9.17 -22.48 -9.20
N ARG A 28 -8.07 -22.12 -8.54
CA ARG A 28 -6.85 -21.68 -9.25
C ARG A 28 -6.10 -22.85 -9.88
N ALA A 29 -5.97 -23.95 -9.15
CA ALA A 29 -5.21 -25.12 -9.58
C ALA A 29 -5.81 -25.81 -10.82
N CYS A 30 -7.12 -25.74 -11.05
CA CYS A 30 -7.78 -26.36 -12.20
C CYS A 30 -7.33 -25.75 -13.55
N PHE A 31 -6.88 -24.49 -13.57
CA PHE A 31 -6.30 -23.84 -14.75
C PHE A 31 -4.85 -24.28 -15.03
N LYS A 32 -4.28 -25.17 -14.21
CA LYS A 32 -2.90 -25.68 -14.31
C LYS A 32 -1.81 -24.60 -14.46
N PRO A 33 -1.87 -23.46 -13.75
CA PRO A 33 -0.84 -22.44 -13.84
C PRO A 33 0.53 -22.97 -13.39
N LYS A 34 1.63 -22.43 -13.92
CA LYS A 34 2.98 -22.71 -13.36
C LYS A 34 3.16 -22.05 -11.99
N HIS A 35 2.64 -20.84 -11.84
CA HIS A 35 2.68 -20.03 -10.64
C HIS A 35 1.35 -19.30 -10.49
N PHE A 36 0.85 -19.13 -9.26
CA PHE A 36 -0.33 -18.32 -9.01
C PHE A 36 -0.29 -17.68 -7.63
N PHE A 37 -1.19 -16.72 -7.43
CA PHE A 37 -1.37 -16.05 -6.15
C PHE A 37 -2.79 -16.24 -5.64
N LEU A 38 -2.91 -16.30 -4.31
CA LEU A 38 -4.18 -16.11 -3.61
C LEU A 38 -4.05 -14.92 -2.68
N ASN A 39 -5.14 -14.16 -2.55
CA ASN A 39 -5.21 -13.04 -1.64
C ASN A 39 -6.03 -13.46 -0.42
N TYR A 40 -5.60 -13.01 0.76
CA TYR A 40 -6.32 -13.18 2.02
C TYR A 40 -6.30 -11.85 2.78
N GLN A 41 -7.41 -11.49 3.42
CA GLN A 41 -7.52 -10.24 4.16
C GLN A 41 -8.20 -10.50 5.49
N VAL A 42 -7.68 -9.87 6.55
CA VAL A 42 -8.29 -9.87 7.88
C VAL A 42 -8.21 -8.47 8.48
N GLU A 43 -9.25 -8.10 9.20
CA GLU A 43 -9.21 -6.94 10.08
C GLU A 43 -8.61 -7.35 11.43
N LYS A 44 -7.53 -6.69 11.83
CA LYS A 44 -6.88 -6.99 13.11
C LYS A 44 -6.24 -5.74 13.69
N SER A 45 -6.44 -5.54 14.99
CA SER A 45 -5.76 -4.51 15.79
C SER A 45 -5.88 -3.08 15.22
N GLY A 46 -7.08 -2.67 14.84
CA GLY A 46 -7.33 -1.32 14.31
C GLY A 46 -6.72 -1.07 12.93
N GLY A 47 -6.47 -2.12 12.14
CA GLY A 47 -6.00 -2.03 10.77
C GLY A 47 -6.44 -3.22 9.91
N VAL A 48 -6.10 -3.13 8.63
CA VAL A 48 -6.32 -4.18 7.64
C VAL A 48 -4.99 -4.86 7.36
N LEU A 49 -4.95 -6.17 7.54
CA LEU A 49 -3.86 -7.01 7.07
C LEU A 49 -4.26 -7.64 5.74
N ARG A 50 -3.43 -7.44 4.73
CA ARG A 50 -3.56 -8.08 3.43
C ARG A 50 -2.39 -9.02 3.22
N PHE A 51 -2.70 -10.21 2.73
CA PHE A 51 -1.74 -11.26 2.45
C PHE A 51 -1.84 -11.65 0.99
N GLN A 52 -0.70 -11.79 0.33
CA GLN A 52 -0.59 -12.37 -1.01
C GLN A 52 0.27 -13.63 -0.93
N LEU A 53 -0.38 -14.77 -1.07
CA LEU A 53 0.22 -16.10 -0.94
C LEU A 53 0.69 -16.57 -2.31
N SER A 54 1.96 -16.94 -2.43
CA SER A 54 2.58 -17.36 -3.70
C SER A 54 2.74 -18.87 -3.77
N PHE A 55 2.16 -19.45 -4.81
CA PHE A 55 2.21 -20.89 -5.07
C PHE A 55 2.94 -21.17 -6.37
N GLU A 56 3.71 -22.26 -6.39
CA GLU A 56 4.33 -22.79 -7.59
C GLU A 56 4.17 -24.30 -7.69
N LYS A 57 4.30 -24.84 -8.90
CA LYS A 57 4.40 -26.29 -9.07
C LYS A 57 5.70 -26.81 -8.44
N ASP A 58 5.56 -27.84 -7.62
CA ASP A 58 6.70 -28.56 -7.07
C ASP A 58 7.51 -29.20 -8.20
N ARG A 59 8.78 -28.83 -8.30
CA ARG A 59 9.70 -29.35 -9.32
C ARG A 59 10.04 -30.82 -9.10
N LYS A 60 9.90 -31.33 -7.87
CA LYS A 60 10.21 -32.72 -7.49
C LYS A 60 9.02 -33.65 -7.71
N VAL A 61 7.80 -33.18 -7.44
CA VAL A 61 6.57 -33.99 -7.47
C VAL A 61 5.68 -33.67 -8.70
N GLY A 62 6.06 -32.66 -9.50
CA GLY A 62 5.57 -32.36 -10.84
C GLY A 62 4.16 -31.76 -10.90
N ASP A 63 3.17 -32.47 -10.36
CA ASP A 63 1.75 -32.10 -10.44
C ASP A 63 1.15 -31.69 -9.08
N ALA A 64 2.02 -31.46 -8.10
CA ALA A 64 1.70 -30.87 -6.81
C ALA A 64 2.06 -29.37 -6.81
N TYR A 65 1.31 -28.58 -6.05
CA TYR A 65 1.67 -27.21 -5.73
C TYR A 65 2.26 -27.13 -4.32
N VAL A 66 3.08 -26.11 -4.11
CA VAL A 66 3.64 -25.75 -2.80
C VAL A 66 3.45 -24.26 -2.56
N LEU A 67 3.25 -23.87 -1.30
CA LEU A 67 3.35 -22.47 -0.87
C LEU A 67 4.83 -22.12 -0.73
N VAL A 68 5.31 -21.12 -1.46
CA VAL A 68 6.73 -20.73 -1.48
C VAL A 68 7.01 -19.59 -0.49
N TYR A 69 6.11 -18.61 -0.47
CA TYR A 69 6.18 -17.47 0.41
C TYR A 69 4.81 -16.81 0.49
N TYR A 70 4.64 -15.91 1.44
CA TYR A 70 3.55 -14.94 1.41
C TYR A 70 4.09 -13.54 1.71
N ASP A 71 3.53 -12.55 1.02
CA ASP A 71 3.72 -11.14 1.36
C ASP A 71 2.62 -10.73 2.33
N ALA A 72 3.00 -10.19 3.49
CA ALA A 72 2.06 -9.62 4.46
C ALA A 72 2.19 -8.10 4.45
N ILE A 73 1.07 -7.41 4.42
CA ILE A 73 0.97 -5.97 4.34
C ILE A 73 0.03 -5.51 5.46
N PHE A 74 0.54 -4.67 6.35
CA PHE A 74 -0.25 -4.00 7.37
C PHE A 74 -0.52 -2.56 6.95
N GLN A 75 -1.80 -2.22 6.91
CA GLN A 75 -2.30 -0.88 6.67
C GLN A 75 -3.16 -0.48 7.87
N LYS A 76 -2.79 0.59 8.57
CA LYS A 76 -3.58 1.10 9.70
C LYS A 76 -4.97 1.51 9.20
N SER A 77 -6.02 1.23 9.96
CA SER A 77 -7.36 1.72 9.64
C SER A 77 -7.32 3.23 9.80
N LYS A 78 -7.74 3.97 8.77
CA LYS A 78 -7.78 5.43 8.75
C LYS A 78 -6.46 6.06 9.26
N PRO A 79 -5.35 5.99 8.50
CA PRO A 79 -4.10 6.61 8.93
C PRO A 79 -4.18 8.15 9.03
N PHE A 80 -5.26 8.74 8.54
CA PHE A 80 -5.53 10.17 8.60
C PHE A 80 -6.92 10.38 9.22
N GLU A 81 -6.99 11.17 10.28
CA GLU A 81 -8.22 11.59 10.95
C GLU A 81 -8.19 13.10 11.19
N GLY A 82 -9.37 13.72 11.27
CA GLY A 82 -9.51 15.15 11.52
C GLY A 82 -9.49 16.01 10.26
N THR A 83 -9.08 17.26 10.43
CA THR A 83 -9.15 18.30 9.41
C THR A 83 -7.74 18.67 8.96
N VAL A 84 -7.46 18.59 7.66
CA VAL A 84 -6.20 19.04 7.06
C VAL A 84 -6.51 20.22 6.15
N ASN A 85 -5.86 21.37 6.37
CA ASN A 85 -6.14 22.62 5.62
C ASN A 85 -7.63 23.03 5.60
N GLY A 86 -8.36 22.82 6.70
CA GLY A 86 -9.77 23.20 6.80
C GLY A 86 -10.76 22.24 6.15
N VAL A 87 -10.30 21.12 5.58
CA VAL A 87 -11.15 20.09 4.98
C VAL A 87 -11.08 18.80 5.79
N ASP A 88 -12.25 18.22 6.11
CA ASP A 88 -12.38 16.98 6.89
C ASP A 88 -12.10 15.75 6.02
N VAL A 89 -11.16 14.92 6.47
CA VAL A 89 -10.75 13.67 5.80
C VAL A 89 -11.94 12.71 5.64
N SER A 90 -12.79 12.60 6.66
CA SER A 90 -13.93 11.69 6.69
C SER A 90 -15.02 12.15 5.72
N TRP A 91 -15.28 13.45 5.66
CA TRP A 91 -16.20 14.04 4.70
C TRP A 91 -15.74 13.77 3.26
N LEU A 92 -14.45 14.01 2.97
CA LEU A 92 -13.91 13.80 1.64
C LEU A 92 -13.92 12.32 1.23
N SER A 93 -13.56 11.41 2.15
CA SER A 93 -13.67 9.96 1.93
C SER A 93 -15.11 9.54 1.61
N GLN A 94 -16.09 10.07 2.35
CA GLN A 94 -17.50 9.80 2.08
C GLN A 94 -17.90 10.31 0.68
N GLN A 95 -17.53 11.54 0.32
CA GLN A 95 -17.81 12.07 -1.03
C GLN A 95 -17.19 11.22 -2.14
N MET A 96 -15.95 10.75 -1.95
CA MET A 96 -15.30 9.86 -2.90
C MET A 96 -15.97 8.49 -2.99
N SER A 97 -16.56 7.98 -1.91
CA SER A 97 -17.27 6.68 -1.92
C SER A 97 -18.56 6.67 -2.74
N GLU A 98 -19.16 7.84 -2.97
CA GLU A 98 -20.41 7.99 -3.72
C GLU A 98 -20.18 8.07 -5.24
N VAL A 99 -18.93 8.18 -5.70
CA VAL A 99 -18.57 8.28 -7.11
C VAL A 99 -18.17 6.91 -7.66
N ASP A 100 -18.77 6.52 -8.79
CA ASP A 100 -18.31 5.39 -9.59
C ASP A 100 -17.06 5.81 -10.38
N TRP A 101 -15.89 5.71 -9.73
CA TRP A 101 -14.62 6.14 -10.33
C TRP A 101 -14.23 5.33 -11.56
N THR A 102 -14.74 4.10 -11.72
CA THR A 102 -14.47 3.30 -12.92
C THR A 102 -15.07 3.97 -14.14
N LYS A 103 -16.31 4.47 -14.02
CA LYS A 103 -16.98 5.26 -15.07
C LYS A 103 -16.42 6.67 -15.18
N ALA A 104 -16.11 7.32 -14.06
CA ALA A 104 -15.54 8.68 -14.08
C ALA A 104 -14.21 8.75 -14.84
N PHE A 105 -13.43 7.66 -14.84
CA PHE A 105 -12.18 7.53 -15.59
C PHE A 105 -12.36 6.82 -16.95
N ASP A 106 -13.59 6.55 -17.39
CA ASP A 106 -13.85 5.99 -18.71
C ASP A 106 -14.01 7.11 -19.75
N PHE A 107 -12.92 7.46 -20.42
CA PHE A 107 -12.90 8.46 -21.49
C PHE A 107 -13.26 7.91 -22.87
N THR A 108 -13.66 6.63 -22.95
CA THR A 108 -14.03 5.99 -24.22
C THR A 108 -15.50 6.20 -24.57
N GLU A 109 -16.32 6.58 -23.59
CA GLU A 109 -17.73 6.89 -23.80
C GLU A 109 -17.89 8.15 -24.66
N LYS A 110 -18.49 7.98 -25.84
CA LYS A 110 -18.78 9.09 -26.76
C LYS A 110 -20.24 9.51 -26.59
N LYS A 111 -20.51 10.34 -25.58
CA LYS A 111 -21.81 10.98 -25.41
C LYS A 111 -21.80 12.41 -25.99
N PRO A 112 -22.72 12.77 -26.90
CA PRO A 112 -22.85 14.15 -27.35
C PRO A 112 -23.31 15.03 -26.18
N LEU A 113 -22.57 16.11 -25.89
CA LEU A 113 -22.94 17.08 -24.88
C LEU A 113 -24.13 17.90 -25.37
N THR A 114 -25.32 17.65 -24.82
CA THR A 114 -26.52 18.44 -25.13
C THR A 114 -26.83 19.37 -23.96
N GLY A 115 -27.25 20.62 -24.24
CA GLY A 115 -27.58 21.60 -23.20
C GLY A 115 -28.75 21.22 -22.27
N SER A 116 -29.41 20.09 -22.54
CA SER A 116 -30.47 19.51 -21.71
C SER A 116 -29.97 18.48 -20.69
N ASP A 117 -28.70 18.06 -20.76
CA ASP A 117 -28.10 17.05 -19.87
C ASP A 117 -27.66 17.66 -18.51
N LYS A 118 -28.55 18.41 -17.84
CA LYS A 118 -28.28 19.01 -16.52
C LYS A 118 -27.75 17.99 -15.49
N ASN A 119 -28.36 16.81 -15.46
CA ASN A 119 -27.98 15.73 -14.53
C ASN A 119 -26.62 15.09 -14.84
N ALA A 120 -26.13 15.17 -16.09
CA ALA A 120 -24.77 14.74 -16.39
C ALA A 120 -23.79 15.80 -15.89
N PHE A 121 -24.02 17.07 -16.24
CA PHE A 121 -23.16 18.16 -15.82
C PHE A 121 -23.04 18.31 -14.29
N GLU A 122 -24.10 18.05 -13.53
CA GLU A 122 -24.06 18.04 -12.05
C GLU A 122 -23.13 16.98 -11.46
N LYS A 123 -22.99 15.81 -12.09
CA LYS A 123 -22.06 14.77 -11.66
C LYS A 123 -20.62 15.21 -11.89
N GLU A 124 -20.36 15.85 -13.03
CA GLU A 124 -19.05 16.34 -13.41
C GLU A 124 -18.62 17.48 -12.47
N LEU A 125 -19.53 18.40 -12.13
CA LEU A 125 -19.31 19.44 -11.10
C LEU A 125 -19.02 18.84 -9.72
N ARG A 126 -19.70 17.74 -9.37
CA ARG A 126 -19.44 17.03 -8.11
C ARG A 126 -18.03 16.44 -8.08
N ILE A 127 -17.60 15.83 -9.18
CA ILE A 127 -16.23 15.32 -9.32
C ILE A 127 -15.23 16.47 -9.21
N GLU A 128 -15.45 17.59 -9.91
CA GLU A 128 -14.61 18.79 -9.82
C GLU A 128 -14.44 19.27 -8.36
N SER A 129 -15.55 19.38 -7.62
CA SER A 129 -15.52 19.76 -6.19
C SER A 129 -14.68 18.80 -5.33
N ILE A 130 -14.72 17.50 -5.59
CA ILE A 130 -13.89 16.49 -4.92
C ILE A 130 -12.41 16.67 -5.29
N ILE A 131 -12.11 16.94 -6.57
CA ILE A 131 -10.75 17.19 -7.04
C ILE A 131 -10.16 18.47 -6.43
N ASP A 132 -10.95 19.54 -6.32
CA ASP A 132 -10.55 20.78 -5.65
C ASP A 132 -10.23 20.55 -4.17
N ALA A 133 -11.08 19.78 -3.48
CA ALA A 133 -10.84 19.40 -2.09
C ALA A 133 -9.55 18.57 -1.94
N LEU A 134 -9.31 17.58 -2.81
CA LEU A 134 -8.06 16.81 -2.84
C LEU A 134 -6.84 17.70 -3.10
N THR A 135 -6.97 18.69 -3.99
CA THR A 135 -5.88 19.63 -4.32
C THR A 135 -5.57 20.55 -3.14
N ALA A 136 -6.59 21.01 -2.41
CA ALA A 136 -6.42 21.79 -1.18
C ALA A 136 -5.70 20.98 -0.07
N PHE A 137 -6.03 19.69 0.06
CA PHE A 137 -5.31 18.75 0.91
C PHE A 137 -3.82 18.66 0.54
N GLU A 138 -3.50 18.55 -0.74
CA GLU A 138 -2.13 18.40 -1.23
C GLU A 138 -1.23 19.64 -1.00
N GLY A 139 -1.78 20.75 -0.52
CA GLY A 139 -1.02 21.93 -0.13
C GLY A 139 -0.05 21.72 1.07
N THR A 140 -0.22 20.66 1.87
CA THR A 140 0.67 20.34 3.00
C THR A 140 1.34 18.97 2.86
N ASN A 141 2.43 18.74 3.59
CA ASN A 141 3.09 17.43 3.63
C ASN A 141 2.17 16.33 4.15
N GLU A 142 1.37 16.62 5.16
CA GLU A 142 0.41 15.70 5.76
C GLU A 142 -0.79 15.48 4.83
N GLY A 143 -1.35 16.55 4.26
CA GLY A 143 -2.48 16.43 3.35
C GLY A 143 -2.14 15.76 2.03
N ARG A 144 -0.89 15.85 1.53
CA ARG A 144 -0.41 15.00 0.42
C ARG A 144 -0.49 13.52 0.73
N LEU A 145 -0.22 13.14 1.97
CA LEU A 145 -0.30 11.74 2.40
C LEU A 145 -1.76 11.29 2.50
N ALA A 146 -2.62 12.12 3.09
CA ALA A 146 -4.05 11.85 3.21
C ALA A 146 -4.74 11.77 1.84
N ALA A 147 -4.51 12.74 0.96
CA ALA A 147 -5.05 12.74 -0.40
C ALA A 147 -4.62 11.48 -1.16
N SER A 148 -3.35 11.09 -1.04
CA SER A 148 -2.85 9.91 -1.76
C SER A 148 -3.39 8.59 -1.20
N PHE A 149 -3.66 8.53 0.10
CA PHE A 149 -4.37 7.42 0.70
C PHE A 149 -5.79 7.30 0.16
N LEU A 150 -6.55 8.39 0.17
CA LEU A 150 -7.93 8.44 -0.35
C LEU A 150 -7.98 8.06 -1.84
N LYS A 151 -7.06 8.59 -2.64
CA LYS A 151 -6.91 8.22 -4.05
C LYS A 151 -6.63 6.73 -4.22
N GLN A 152 -5.70 6.16 -3.44
CA GLN A 152 -5.44 4.71 -3.52
C GLN A 152 -6.63 3.86 -3.09
N GLU A 153 -7.38 4.30 -2.09
CA GLU A 153 -8.54 3.57 -1.59
C GLU A 153 -9.67 3.52 -2.62
N HIS A 154 -10.00 4.66 -3.22
CA HIS A 154 -11.15 4.79 -4.11
C HIS A 154 -10.84 4.58 -5.59
N TRP A 155 -9.60 4.79 -6.03
CA TRP A 155 -9.18 4.62 -7.43
C TRP A 155 -8.47 3.28 -7.68
N LEU A 156 -8.47 2.37 -6.71
CA LEU A 156 -7.89 1.05 -6.90
C LEU A 156 -8.61 0.31 -8.04
N GLY A 157 -7.87 -0.06 -9.08
CA GLY A 157 -8.42 -0.81 -10.22
C GLY A 157 -9.02 0.05 -11.33
N THR A 158 -8.96 1.39 -11.23
CA THR A 158 -9.37 2.31 -12.31
C THR A 158 -8.18 2.74 -13.18
N ALA A 159 -8.44 3.35 -14.34
CA ALA A 159 -7.42 3.87 -15.27
C ALA A 159 -6.81 5.21 -14.84
N TYR A 160 -6.80 5.55 -13.54
CA TYR A 160 -6.35 6.86 -13.04
C TYR A 160 -4.88 7.19 -13.37
N ASN A 161 -4.04 6.16 -13.62
CA ASN A 161 -2.60 6.29 -13.83
C ASN A 161 -2.27 7.21 -15.04
N GLU A 162 -3.18 7.32 -16.01
CA GLU A 162 -3.01 8.16 -17.20
C GLU A 162 -3.06 9.66 -16.86
N ILE A 163 -3.78 10.04 -15.81
CA ILE A 163 -3.98 11.44 -15.41
C ILE A 163 -3.04 11.82 -14.27
N TYR A 164 -2.98 10.99 -13.24
CA TYR A 164 -2.29 11.32 -11.99
C TYR A 164 -0.94 10.60 -11.81
N GLY A 165 -0.55 9.78 -12.79
CA GLY A 165 0.68 9.00 -12.70
C GLY A 165 0.64 7.97 -11.56
N ASN A 166 1.81 7.48 -11.17
CA ASN A 166 1.93 6.39 -10.22
C ASN A 166 1.81 6.87 -8.76
N ILE A 167 0.68 6.60 -8.11
CA ILE A 167 0.42 6.96 -6.69
C ILE A 167 1.19 6.03 -5.71
N SER A 168 1.93 5.03 -6.20
CA SER A 168 2.65 4.06 -5.35
C SER A 168 3.78 4.64 -4.49
N VAL A 169 4.29 5.84 -4.82
CA VAL A 169 5.39 6.48 -4.08
C VAL A 169 5.05 6.69 -2.60
N LEU A 170 3.76 6.71 -2.26
CA LEU A 170 3.26 6.98 -0.91
C LEU A 170 2.87 5.71 -0.14
N LYS A 171 2.89 4.53 -0.77
CA LYS A 171 2.64 3.23 -0.13
C LYS A 171 3.53 3.01 1.08
N ASN A 172 4.84 3.20 0.93
CA ASN A 172 5.81 3.03 2.03
C ASN A 172 5.54 3.92 3.25
N LYS A 173 4.77 5.00 3.12
CA LYS A 173 4.41 5.87 4.25
C LYS A 173 3.13 5.40 4.95
N VAL A 174 2.18 4.82 4.22
CA VAL A 174 0.87 4.39 4.75
C VAL A 174 0.76 2.89 5.04
N GLU A 175 1.72 2.09 4.57
CA GLU A 175 1.77 0.65 4.81
C GLU A 175 3.17 0.20 5.30
N VAL A 176 3.21 -0.98 5.91
CA VAL A 176 4.43 -1.73 6.19
C VAL A 176 4.23 -3.14 5.65
N SER A 177 5.19 -3.63 4.88
CA SER A 177 5.12 -4.94 4.26
C SER A 177 6.36 -5.78 4.55
N GLN A 178 6.17 -7.09 4.59
CA GLN A 178 7.24 -8.07 4.76
C GLN A 178 6.89 -9.35 4.02
N ARG A 179 7.88 -9.91 3.32
CA ARG A 179 7.81 -11.25 2.75
C ARG A 179 8.26 -12.29 3.76
N PHE A 180 7.49 -13.35 3.91
CA PHE A 180 7.81 -14.51 4.72
C PHE A 180 7.96 -15.73 3.80
N TYR A 181 9.16 -16.30 3.76
CA TYR A 181 9.45 -17.49 2.96
C TYR A 181 9.09 -18.76 3.73
N ILE A 182 8.56 -19.75 3.01
CA ILE A 182 8.31 -21.09 3.53
C ILE A 182 9.55 -21.94 3.22
N LEU A 183 10.19 -22.44 4.27
CA LEU A 183 11.38 -23.28 4.16
C LEU A 183 11.09 -24.67 4.73
N ASP A 184 11.48 -25.70 4.00
CA ASP A 184 11.31 -27.09 4.42
C ASP A 184 12.00 -27.33 5.77
N GLY A 185 11.24 -27.88 6.73
CA GLY A 185 11.75 -28.25 8.06
C GLY A 185 11.94 -27.09 9.04
N GLN A 186 11.59 -25.85 8.67
CA GLN A 186 11.58 -24.72 9.59
C GLN A 186 10.16 -24.32 10.01
N PRO A 187 9.96 -23.87 11.26
CA PRO A 187 8.70 -23.31 11.67
C PRO A 187 8.39 -22.08 10.81
N SER A 188 7.25 -22.14 10.12
CA SER A 188 6.77 -21.05 9.28
C SER A 188 6.06 -20.01 10.14
N ILE A 189 6.24 -18.74 9.80
CA ILE A 189 5.60 -17.63 10.52
C ILE A 189 4.09 -17.68 10.27
N SER A 190 3.30 -17.68 11.34
CA SER A 190 1.84 -17.62 11.29
C SER A 190 1.32 -16.21 10.98
N VAL A 191 0.04 -16.10 10.60
CA VAL A 191 -0.67 -14.83 10.41
C VAL A 191 -0.58 -13.95 11.66
N ASP A 192 -0.67 -14.55 12.84
CA ASP A 192 -0.62 -13.84 14.12
C ASP A 192 0.79 -13.29 14.42
N GLU A 193 1.82 -14.08 14.15
CA GLU A 193 3.20 -13.63 14.30
C GLU A 193 3.58 -12.57 13.26
N ALA A 194 3.14 -12.74 12.01
CA ALA A 194 3.31 -11.74 10.95
C ALA A 194 2.61 -10.42 11.34
N CYS A 195 1.40 -10.50 11.89
CA CYS A 195 0.68 -9.34 12.42
C CYS A 195 1.50 -8.61 13.49
N ARG A 196 1.97 -9.32 14.52
CA ARG A 196 2.79 -8.75 15.59
C ARG A 196 4.08 -8.13 15.06
N TYR A 197 4.75 -8.80 14.11
CA TYR A 197 5.96 -8.31 13.48
C TYR A 197 5.72 -6.98 12.75
N LEU A 198 4.67 -6.90 11.92
CA LEU A 198 4.35 -5.70 11.16
C LEU A 198 3.92 -4.53 12.06
N GLN A 199 3.25 -4.81 13.17
CA GLN A 199 2.92 -3.80 14.18
C GLN A 199 4.17 -3.22 14.85
N ASN A 200 5.10 -4.07 15.27
CA ASN A 200 6.36 -3.61 15.86
C ASN A 200 7.14 -2.75 14.86
N ARG A 201 7.21 -3.20 13.60
CA ARG A 201 7.86 -2.43 12.53
C ARG A 201 7.17 -1.11 12.24
N TRP A 202 5.84 -1.04 12.41
CA TRP A 202 5.10 0.20 12.33
C TRP A 202 5.47 1.16 13.47
N LEU A 203 5.51 0.67 14.71
CA LEU A 203 5.92 1.47 15.87
C LEU A 203 7.35 1.99 15.73
N GLU A 204 8.29 1.16 15.27
CA GLU A 204 9.66 1.57 14.97
C GLU A 204 9.70 2.71 13.95
N LYS A 205 8.91 2.60 12.87
CA LYS A 205 8.79 3.63 11.84
C LYS A 205 8.22 4.93 12.40
N GLU A 206 7.20 4.88 13.27
CA GLU A 206 6.66 6.07 13.96
C GLU A 206 7.69 6.71 14.90
N MET A 207 8.45 5.91 15.66
CA MET A 207 9.50 6.40 16.55
C MET A 207 10.64 7.09 15.80
N LEU A 208 11.09 6.51 14.68
CA LEU A 208 12.11 7.11 13.82
C LEU A 208 11.62 8.41 13.18
N ALA A 209 10.36 8.47 12.76
CA ALA A 209 9.76 9.68 12.20
C ALA A 209 9.71 10.81 13.25
N LYS A 210 9.29 10.50 14.49
CA LYS A 210 9.28 11.47 15.60
C LYS A 210 10.69 11.98 15.94
N LYS A 211 11.69 11.09 15.97
CA LYS A 211 13.09 11.48 16.23
C LYS A 211 13.61 12.42 15.15
N LYS A 212 13.33 12.13 13.87
CA LYS A 212 13.75 13.00 12.77
C LYS A 212 13.08 14.38 12.82
N GLN A 213 11.79 14.44 13.18
CA GLN A 213 11.09 15.72 13.37
C GLN A 213 11.65 16.54 14.54
N ALA A 214 12.06 15.88 15.64
CA ALA A 214 12.70 16.55 16.78
C ALA A 214 14.09 17.09 16.41
N GLU A 215 14.85 16.38 15.57
CA GLU A 215 16.16 16.84 15.07
C GLU A 215 15.99 18.01 14.07
N ASP A 216 15.01 17.95 13.15
CA ASP A 216 14.74 19.01 12.17
C ASP A 216 14.18 20.30 12.83
N SER A 217 13.38 20.17 13.89
CA SER A 217 12.85 21.33 14.67
C SER A 217 13.85 21.92 15.67
N GLY A 218 14.87 21.16 16.06
CA GLY A 218 15.96 21.64 16.93
C GLY A 218 17.06 22.43 16.21
N THR A 219 16.94 22.68 14.90
CA THR A 219 18.00 23.34 14.11
C THR A 219 17.75 24.83 13.83
N ASN A 220 16.94 25.52 14.64
CA ASN A 220 16.67 26.95 14.44
C ASN A 220 16.91 27.88 15.63
N ASP A 221 17.44 27.41 16.76
CA ASP A 221 18.04 28.31 17.73
C ASP A 221 19.19 27.60 18.43
N THR A 222 20.41 28.04 18.12
CA THR A 222 21.59 28.23 18.97
C THR A 222 22.84 28.01 18.11
N GLU A 223 23.33 29.08 17.48
CA GLU A 223 24.78 29.22 17.37
C GLU A 223 25.34 29.21 18.80
N ILE A 224 26.13 28.19 19.15
CA ILE A 224 27.45 28.30 19.80
C ILE A 224 27.87 26.89 20.30
N ASN A 225 28.95 26.39 19.69
CA ASN A 225 29.95 25.45 20.19
C ASN A 225 29.54 24.24 21.06
N GLY A 226 29.70 23.04 20.49
CA GLY A 226 29.90 21.81 21.28
C GLY A 226 30.28 20.62 20.41
N HIS A 227 31.47 20.06 20.63
CA HIS A 227 32.07 18.93 19.91
C HIS A 227 31.20 17.66 19.82
N GLY A 228 31.26 16.94 18.68
CA GLY A 228 30.79 15.55 18.61
C GLY A 228 30.64 14.91 17.23
N THR A 229 31.76 14.60 16.57
CA THR A 229 31.94 13.49 15.61
C THR A 229 30.96 13.32 14.43
N GLY A 230 31.09 14.15 13.40
CA GLY A 230 30.61 13.85 12.04
C GLY A 230 31.68 13.12 11.22
N LEU A 231 31.64 11.79 11.19
CA LEU A 231 32.45 10.99 10.28
C LEU A 231 31.81 10.98 8.87
N LEU A 232 32.65 11.26 7.86
CA LEU A 232 32.45 11.11 6.41
C LEU A 232 31.88 12.32 5.63
N ARG A 233 32.63 13.43 5.54
CA ARG A 233 32.64 14.27 4.32
C ARG A 233 33.88 13.95 3.47
N LYS A 234 33.68 13.12 2.44
CA LYS A 234 34.69 12.81 1.41
C LYS A 234 34.96 14.07 0.57
N LYS A 235 36.05 14.77 0.90
CA LYS A 235 36.52 15.99 0.22
C LYS A 235 37.06 15.64 -1.18
N ARG A 236 36.29 15.90 -2.24
CA ARG A 236 36.79 15.87 -3.64
C ARG A 236 37.77 17.04 -3.83
N LYS A 237 39.07 16.76 -3.88
CA LYS A 237 40.11 17.73 -4.28
C LYS A 237 39.93 18.07 -5.77
N ARG A 238 39.47 19.29 -6.07
CA ARG A 238 39.67 19.92 -7.38
C ARG A 238 41.14 20.33 -7.49
N LYS A 239 41.86 19.77 -8.47
CA LYS A 239 43.22 20.19 -8.81
C LYS A 239 43.10 21.23 -9.92
N ALA A 240 43.12 22.50 -9.56
CA ALA A 240 43.45 23.57 -10.49
C ALA A 240 44.97 23.59 -10.67
N ARG A 241 45.44 23.66 -11.92
CA ARG A 241 46.79 24.16 -12.21
C ARG A 241 46.75 24.97 -13.49
N THR A 242 47.29 26.17 -13.34
CA THR A 242 47.39 27.33 -14.20
C THR A 242 48.36 27.17 -15.36
N SER A 243 48.06 27.93 -16.42
CA SER A 243 48.87 28.48 -17.52
C SER A 243 50.34 28.08 -17.72
N LYS A 244 50.67 27.79 -18.98
CA LYS A 244 51.62 28.60 -19.76
C LYS A 244 51.04 28.81 -21.15
#